data_AF-A0A3B1AWY7-F1
#
_entry.id   AF-A0A3B1AWY7-F1
#
_cell.length_a   1.000
_cell.length_b   1.000
_cell.length_c   1.000
_cell.angle_alpha   90.00
_cell.angle_beta   90.00
_cell.angle_gamma   90.00
#
_symmetry.space_group_name_H-M   'P 1'
#
loop_
_entity.id
_entity.type
_entity.pdbx_description
1 polymer ?
#
loop_
_entity_poly.entity_id
_entity_poly.type
_entity_poly.pdbx_seq_one_letter_code
_entity_poly.pdbx_strand_id
1 'polypeptide(L)' 'TEDGDLAVLEAGHLFKPSTSCICVHRGRHLRSYVYSFITYITPQLTEDAVEGILRWESAKGENRAVDTP' A
#
# COMPACT_ATOMS: atom_id res chain seq x y z
N THR A 1 23.58 -4.40 -19.57
CA THR A 1 23.66 -4.27 -18.11
C THR A 1 25.02 -3.70 -17.82
N GLU A 2 25.15 -2.37 -17.85
CA GLU A 2 26.46 -1.71 -17.91
C GLU A 2 26.57 -0.76 -16.72
N ASP A 3 27.04 -1.31 -15.60
CA ASP A 3 27.51 -0.58 -14.42
C ASP A 3 28.76 -1.31 -13.88
N GLY A 4 29.67 -1.71 -14.78
CA GLY A 4 30.85 -2.50 -14.43
C GLY A 4 31.86 -1.75 -13.55
N ASP A 5 31.83 -0.40 -13.58
CA ASP A 5 32.75 0.48 -12.87
C ASP A 5 32.12 1.11 -11.60
N LEU A 6 30.90 0.72 -11.22
CA LEU A 6 30.23 1.22 -10.02
C LEU A 6 30.37 0.24 -8.85
N ALA A 7 30.68 0.78 -7.68
CA ALA A 7 30.68 0.03 -6.42
C ALA A 7 29.48 0.41 -5.55
N VAL A 8 28.76 -0.59 -5.04
CA VAL A 8 27.65 -0.39 -4.10
C VAL A 8 28.20 -0.12 -2.71
N LEU A 9 27.80 1.01 -2.11
CA LEU A 9 28.14 1.38 -0.73
C LEU A 9 26.90 1.22 0.16
N GLU A 10 27.04 0.51 1.27
CA GLU A 10 25.98 0.34 2.27
C GLU A 10 25.79 1.64 3.04
N ALA A 11 24.54 2.12 3.13
CA ALA A 11 24.20 3.38 3.80
C ALA A 11 22.94 3.27 4.68
N GLY A 12 22.48 2.06 4.99
CA GLY A 12 21.31 1.82 5.85
C GLY A 12 21.52 2.25 7.30
N HIS A 13 22.78 2.39 7.73
CA HIS A 13 23.12 2.96 9.03
C HIS A 13 22.99 4.49 9.09
N LEU A 14 22.98 5.18 7.94
CA LEU A 14 22.88 6.65 7.88
C LEU A 14 21.42 7.14 7.82
N PHE A 15 20.53 6.33 7.26
CA PHE A 15 19.15 6.74 6.99
C PHE A 15 18.14 5.69 7.44
N LYS A 16 16.98 6.15 7.89
CA LYS A 16 15.85 5.25 8.16
C LYS A 16 15.35 4.61 6.85
N PRO A 17 14.86 3.36 6.89
CA PRO A 17 14.28 2.73 5.72
C PRO A 17 13.06 3.51 5.22
N SER A 18 12.94 3.64 3.90
CA SER A 18 11.78 4.24 3.27
C SER A 18 10.67 3.20 3.11
N THR A 19 9.45 3.55 3.52
CA THR A 19 8.26 2.72 3.29
C THR A 19 7.60 3.14 1.99
N SER A 20 7.49 2.20 1.05
CA SER A 20 6.69 2.40 -0.16
C SER A 20 5.22 2.07 0.14
N CYS A 21 4.31 2.94 -0.30
CA CYS A 21 2.88 2.81 -0.01
C CYS A 21 2.07 2.66 -1.30
N ILE A 22 0.99 1.87 -1.23
CA ILE A 22 -0.03 1.76 -2.28
C ILE A 22 -1.27 2.49 -1.79
N CYS A 23 -1.78 3.41 -2.60
CA CYS A 23 -2.96 4.21 -2.25
C CYS A 23 -4.11 3.92 -3.21
N VAL A 24 -5.31 3.76 -2.65
CA VAL A 24 -6.55 3.52 -3.40
C VAL A 24 -7.61 4.51 -2.96
N HIS A 25 -8.42 4.99 -3.90
CA HIS A 25 -9.45 5.98 -3.60
C HIS A 25 -10.62 5.34 -2.86
N ARG A 26 -11.04 5.94 -1.75
CA ARG A 26 -12.20 5.48 -0.97
C ARG A 26 -13.48 5.53 -1.81
N GLY A 27 -14.38 4.56 -1.62
CA GLY A 27 -15.65 4.49 -2.35
C GLY A 27 -15.52 4.04 -3.81
N ARG A 28 -14.31 3.79 -4.32
CA ARG A 28 -14.13 3.17 -5.64
C ARG A 28 -14.23 1.65 -5.50
N HIS A 29 -15.02 1.03 -6.35
CA HIS A 29 -14.98 -0.42 -6.53
C HIS A 29 -13.67 -0.81 -7.23
N LEU A 30 -12.80 -1.54 -6.54
CA LEU A 30 -11.59 -2.11 -7.12
C LEU A 30 -11.97 -3.29 -8.02
N ARG A 31 -11.35 -3.37 -9.19
CA ARG A 31 -11.53 -4.50 -10.11
C ARG A 31 -10.69 -5.68 -9.62
N SER A 32 -11.10 -6.91 -9.95
CA SER A 32 -10.39 -8.15 -9.56
C SER A 32 -8.89 -8.11 -9.84
N TYR A 33 -8.48 -7.64 -11.02
CA TYR A 33 -7.06 -7.55 -11.38
C TYR A 33 -6.24 -6.63 -10.45
N VAL A 34 -6.87 -5.68 -9.77
CA VAL A 34 -6.17 -4.78 -8.84
C VAL A 34 -5.77 -5.52 -7.57
N TYR A 35 -6.63 -6.42 -7.08
CA TYR A 35 -6.31 -7.27 -5.94
C TYR A 35 -5.15 -8.21 -6.27
N SER A 36 -5.17 -8.81 -7.46
CA SER A 36 -4.09 -9.68 -7.91
C SER A 36 -2.79 -8.90 -8.15
N PHE A 37 -2.88 -7.65 -8.63
CA PHE A 37 -1.71 -6.76 -8.78
C PHE A 37 -1.09 -6.41 -7.42
N ILE A 38 -1.91 -6.06 -6.42
CA ILE A 38 -1.42 -5.75 -5.07
C ILE A 38 -0.75 -6.98 -4.43
N THR A 39 -1.36 -8.15 -4.57
CA THR A 39 -0.79 -9.41 -4.08
C THR A 39 0.54 -9.72 -4.78
N TYR A 40 0.66 -9.43 -6.07
CA TYR A 40 1.88 -9.64 -6.84
C TYR A 40 3.05 -8.78 -6.36
N ILE A 41 2.81 -7.49 -6.06
CA ILE A 41 3.85 -6.58 -5.59
C ILE A 41 4.14 -6.71 -4.09
N THR A 42 3.23 -7.28 -3.32
CA THR A 42 3.34 -7.41 -1.87
C THR A 42 2.63 -8.69 -1.41
N PRO A 43 3.31 -9.86 -1.46
CA PRO A 43 2.69 -11.17 -1.22
C PRO A 43 2.06 -11.36 0.17
N GLN A 44 2.54 -10.59 1.14
CA GLN A 44 1.98 -10.53 2.49
C GLN A 44 0.60 -9.84 2.57
N LEU A 45 0.18 -9.15 1.51
CA LEU A 45 -1.09 -8.46 1.41
C LEU A 45 -2.01 -9.23 0.44
N THR A 46 -2.66 -10.26 0.97
CA THR A 46 -3.58 -11.12 0.20
C THR A 46 -4.85 -10.39 -0.20
N GLU A 47 -5.56 -10.90 -1.22
CA GLU A 47 -6.83 -10.31 -1.68
C GLU A 47 -7.85 -10.15 -0.52
N ASP A 48 -7.99 -11.18 0.33
CA ASP A 48 -8.84 -11.15 1.53
C ASP A 48 -8.42 -10.07 2.53
N ALA A 49 -7.11 -9.88 2.73
CA ALA A 49 -6.59 -8.86 3.63
C ALA A 49 -6.88 -7.45 3.09
N VAL A 50 -6.68 -7.22 1.78
CA VAL A 50 -7.03 -5.94 1.11
C VAL A 50 -8.52 -5.67 1.22
N GLU A 51 -9.36 -6.68 0.97
CA GLU A 51 -10.80 -6.55 1.08
C GLU A 51 -11.24 -6.22 2.51
N GLY A 52 -10.68 -6.90 3.52
CA GLY A 52 -10.92 -6.61 4.93
C GLY A 52 -10.57 -5.18 5.31
N ILE A 53 -9.41 -4.67 4.84
CA ILE A 53 -8.96 -3.29 5.08
C ILE A 53 -9.95 -2.29 4.44
N LEU A 54 -10.34 -2.51 3.19
CA LEU A 54 -11.28 -1.63 2.49
C LEU A 54 -12.67 -1.60 3.14
N ARG A 55 -13.15 -2.76 3.62
CA ARG A 55 -14.40 -2.87 4.37
C ARG A 55 -14.34 -2.11 5.70
N TRP A 56 -13.25 -2.28 6.46
CA TRP A 56 -13.04 -1.56 7.72
C TRP A 56 -12.96 -0.04 7.51
N GLU A 57 -12.23 0.40 6.49
CA GLU A 57 -12.13 1.82 6.13
C GLU A 57 -13.49 2.43 5.72
N SER A 58 -14.30 1.67 4.99
CA SER A 58 -15.64 2.12 4.57
C SER A 58 -16.58 2.28 5.77
N ALA A 59 -16.57 1.34 6.71
CA ALA A 59 -17.36 1.42 7.95
C ALA A 59 -16.92 2.59 8.85
N LYS A 60 -15.64 2.97 8.80
CA LYS A 60 -15.08 4.08 9.58
C LYS A 60 -15.39 5.46 8.97
N GLY A 61 -15.54 5.54 7.65
CA GLY A 61 -15.89 6.77 6.92
C GLY A 61 -17.26 7.33 7.30
N GLU A 62 -18.23 6.45 7.58
CA GLU A 62 -19.59 6.83 7.99
C GLU A 62 -19.63 7.48 9.38
N ASN A 63 -18.73 7.06 10.29
CA ASN A 63 -18.66 7.57 11.66
C ASN A 63 -17.90 8.91 11.83
N ARG A 64 -17.25 9.44 10.77
CA ARG A 64 -16.52 10.73 10.82
C ARG A 64 -17.33 11.92 10.30
N ALA A 65 -18.52 11.69 9.75
CA ALA A 65 -19.38 12.75 9.23
C ALA A 65 -20.24 13.46 10.31
N VAL A 66 -20.15 13.03 11.58
CA VAL A 66 -20.89 13.58 12.74
C VAL A 66 -19.95 14.34 13.69
N ASP A 67 -19.01 15.11 13.15
CA ASP A 67 -18.29 16.08 13.97
C ASP A 67 -18.06 17.35 13.15
N THR A 68 -19.03 18.26 13.22
CA THR A 68 -18.87 19.65 12.82
C THR A 68 -19.51 20.48 13.93
N PRO A 69 -18.81 21.48 14.49
CA PRO A 69 -19.38 22.38 15.51
C PRO A 69 -20.52 23.24 14.97
#